data_AF-A0A6C1QF03-F1
#
_entry.id   AF-A0A6C1QF03-F1
#
_cell.length_a   1.000
_cell.length_b   1.000
_cell.length_c   1.000
_cell.angle_alpha   90.00
_cell.angle_beta   90.00
_cell.angle_gamma   90.00
#
_symmetry.space_group_name_H-M   'P 1'
#
loop_
_entity.id
_entity.type
_entity.pdbx_description
1 polymer ?
#
loop_
_entity_poly.entity_id
_entity_poly.type
_entity_poly.pdbx_seq_one_letter_code
_entity_poly.pdbx_strand_id
1 'polypeptide(L)'
;QIQFNYELVSLNSGTVYIDAVGFSTDADGNGRKLSFKEFDGYVVEDFEFIQMNLMINGEEDNSNVRIIPNPDKSDGNPSNYVVQFHRSQHGFSFGGFWSTLPEPVNMDENKYVLVDVWKPRISPIKFKVEAGPGGTFELESIEPQTKVEEWETIVFHFPEAHGDYPTIAFMPDFEDPLELDEDIIIYFDNIRFSSEPTSSKEPVFNTNEIRVFPNPANQVVNVAAEAGSLVGLYSITGSLVEQKIAGQENVTFNVSGLSQGVYLIRVLQNGVPVSKKLLVY
;
A
#
# COMPACT_ATOMS: atom_id res chain seq x y z
N GLN A 1 28.94 19.06 23.45
CA GLN A 1 27.93 20.13 23.52
C GLN A 1 27.23 20.16 22.17
N ILE A 2 25.91 20.03 22.14
CA ILE A 2 25.13 20.18 20.90
C ILE A 2 24.91 21.68 20.71
N GLN A 3 25.35 22.22 19.58
CA GLN A 3 25.20 23.64 19.26
C GLN A 3 24.30 23.76 18.04
N PHE A 4 23.16 24.43 18.21
CA PHE A 4 22.20 24.68 17.13
C PHE A 4 22.48 26.07 16.55
N ASN A 5 22.75 26.15 15.26
CA ASN A 5 22.73 27.41 14.52
C ASN A 5 21.44 27.44 13.70
N TYR A 6 20.61 28.47 13.90
CA TYR A 6 19.38 28.68 13.15
C TYR A 6 19.28 30.17 12.75
N GLU A 7 18.67 30.45 11.61
CA GLU A 7 18.33 31.80 11.17
C GLU A 7 16.81 31.97 11.31
N LEU A 8 16.37 32.91 12.16
CA LEU A 8 14.93 33.16 12.35
C LEU A 8 14.43 34.09 11.25
N VAL A 9 13.57 33.57 10.39
CA VAL A 9 12.69 34.41 9.56
C VAL A 9 11.34 34.48 10.27
N SER A 10 11.07 35.62 10.92
CA SER A 10 9.78 35.88 11.59
C SER A 10 8.73 36.33 10.57
N LEU A 11 7.62 35.60 10.47
CA LEU A 11 6.34 36.12 10.00
C LEU A 11 5.28 35.87 11.10
N ASN A 12 4.44 36.89 11.34
CA ASN A 12 3.63 37.13 12.54
C ASN A 12 2.49 36.11 12.85
N SER A 13 2.79 34.81 12.93
CA SER A 13 1.80 33.83 13.40
C SER A 13 2.44 32.55 13.93
N GLY A 14 3.13 32.64 15.07
CA GLY A 14 3.36 31.53 16.03
C GLY A 14 3.87 30.17 15.53
N THR A 15 4.28 30.06 14.27
CA THR A 15 4.63 28.82 13.59
C THR A 15 6.04 28.99 13.05
N VAL A 16 6.94 28.12 13.48
CA VAL A 16 8.34 28.10 13.03
C VAL A 16 8.49 26.92 12.10
N TYR A 17 8.88 27.18 10.85
CA TYR A 17 9.32 26.15 9.92
C TYR A 17 10.84 26.04 10.03
N ILE A 18 11.34 24.84 10.29
CA ILE A 18 12.77 24.55 10.29
C ILE A 18 13.05 23.74 9.04
N ASP A 19 13.88 24.28 8.15
CA ASP A 19 14.38 23.57 6.98
C ASP A 19 15.89 23.33 7.15
N ALA A 20 16.38 22.22 6.61
CA ALA A 20 17.79 21.77 6.62
C ALA A 20 18.45 21.64 8.02
N VAL A 21 17.98 20.70 8.83
CA VAL A 21 18.67 20.31 10.09
C VAL A 21 19.92 19.46 9.77
N GLY A 22 21.10 20.04 9.99
CA GLY A 22 22.37 19.31 9.95
C GLY A 22 22.86 18.92 11.35
N PHE A 23 23.30 17.67 11.52
CA PHE A 23 24.01 17.22 12.72
C PHE A 23 25.50 17.09 12.40
N SER A 24 26.38 17.68 13.22
CA SER A 24 27.81 17.39 13.18
C SER A 24 28.27 16.83 14.53
N THR A 25 28.95 15.70 14.50
CA THR A 25 29.75 15.23 15.63
C THR A 25 31.20 15.65 15.40
N ASP A 26 31.66 16.58 16.24
CA ASP A 26 33.06 16.82 16.59
C ASP A 26 33.87 17.69 15.60
N ALA A 27 34.84 18.43 16.14
CA ALA A 27 35.52 19.57 15.52
C ALA A 27 36.51 19.25 14.39
N ASP A 28 36.58 18.01 13.90
CA ASP A 28 37.67 17.55 13.02
C ASP A 28 37.22 17.27 11.56
N GLY A 29 36.03 17.74 11.16
CA GLY A 29 35.66 17.87 9.74
C GLY A 29 35.44 16.57 8.95
N ASN A 30 35.51 15.40 9.59
CA ASN A 30 35.30 14.09 8.93
C ASN A 30 33.95 13.47 9.28
N GLY A 31 32.88 14.25 9.13
CA GLY A 31 31.50 13.78 9.34
C GLY A 31 31.04 12.84 8.22
N ARG A 32 30.69 11.60 8.57
CA ARG A 32 29.84 10.75 7.73
C ARG A 32 28.50 11.45 7.54
N LYS A 33 28.15 11.81 6.30
CA LYS A 33 26.79 12.22 5.94
C LYS A 33 25.86 11.03 6.22
N LEU A 34 25.04 11.15 7.27
CA LEU A 34 23.83 10.35 7.39
C LEU A 34 22.81 10.98 6.45
N SER A 35 22.75 10.47 5.22
CA SER A 35 21.62 10.75 4.34
C SER A 35 20.46 9.87 4.82
N PHE A 36 19.41 10.48 5.36
CA PHE A 36 18.11 9.84 5.42
C PHE A 36 17.61 9.81 3.97
N LYS A 37 17.65 8.63 3.34
CA LYS A 37 16.98 8.43 2.05
C LYS A 37 15.50 8.38 2.38
N GLU A 38 14.76 9.39 1.95
CA GLU A 38 13.30 9.39 1.97
C GLU A 38 12.83 8.10 1.25
N PHE A 39 11.91 7.37 1.88
CA PHE A 39 11.33 6.16 1.30
C PHE A 39 10.21 6.59 0.35
N ASP A 40 10.49 6.57 -0.96
CA ASP A 40 9.53 6.88 -2.02
C ASP A 40 8.83 5.61 -2.53
N GLY A 41 8.02 4.99 -1.68
CA GLY A 41 7.16 3.86 -2.07
C GLY A 41 5.76 4.06 -1.52
N TYR A 42 4.77 4.24 -2.39
CA TYR A 42 3.36 4.35 -2.02
C TYR A 42 2.69 2.97 -2.16
N VAL A 43 2.04 2.49 -1.09
CA VAL A 43 1.06 1.40 -1.24
C VAL A 43 -0.17 2.00 -1.89
N VAL A 44 -0.39 1.63 -3.16
CA VAL A 44 -1.52 2.14 -3.93
C VAL A 44 -2.76 1.30 -3.65
N GLU A 45 -2.62 0.00 -3.38
CA GLU A 45 -3.77 -0.89 -3.26
C GLU A 45 -3.51 -2.15 -2.42
N ASP A 46 -4.36 -2.38 -1.42
CA ASP A 46 -4.52 -3.62 -0.62
C ASP A 46 -5.85 -4.35 -0.94
N PHE A 47 -6.48 -3.99 -2.07
CA PHE A 47 -7.70 -4.53 -2.65
C PHE A 47 -8.99 -4.18 -1.89
N GLU A 48 -8.96 -3.11 -1.12
CA GLU A 48 -10.13 -2.54 -0.44
C GLU A 48 -10.82 -1.43 -1.25
N PHE A 49 -10.21 -0.94 -2.34
CA PHE A 49 -10.66 0.29 -3.03
C PHE A 49 -10.86 0.15 -4.54
N ILE A 50 -10.09 -0.69 -5.25
CA ILE A 50 -10.29 -0.89 -6.69
C ILE A 50 -11.23 -2.05 -7.04
N GLN A 51 -11.97 -1.88 -8.14
CA GLN A 51 -12.77 -2.96 -8.72
C GLN A 51 -11.88 -3.87 -9.57
N MET A 52 -11.78 -5.15 -9.21
CA MET A 52 -11.10 -6.14 -10.05
C MET A 52 -11.99 -6.59 -11.20
N ASN A 53 -11.67 -6.16 -12.43
CA ASN A 53 -12.34 -6.65 -13.64
C ASN A 53 -11.56 -7.85 -14.17
N LEU A 54 -12.19 -9.02 -14.14
CA LEU A 54 -11.57 -10.27 -14.57
C LEU A 54 -11.23 -10.24 -16.07
N MET A 55 -9.99 -10.61 -16.41
CA MET A 55 -9.56 -10.87 -17.78
C MET A 55 -9.82 -12.33 -18.12
N ILE A 56 -10.98 -12.58 -18.72
CA ILE A 56 -11.48 -13.92 -19.05
C ILE A 56 -11.98 -13.94 -20.50
N ASN A 57 -11.88 -15.08 -21.17
CA ASN A 57 -12.42 -15.26 -22.52
C ASN A 57 -12.82 -16.72 -22.76
N GLY A 58 -13.70 -16.98 -23.72
CA GLY A 58 -14.19 -18.33 -24.03
C GLY A 58 -15.21 -18.86 -23.02
N GLU A 59 -16.00 -19.86 -23.43
CA GLU A 59 -17.07 -20.43 -22.60
C GLU A 59 -16.57 -21.45 -21.57
N GLU A 60 -15.38 -22.03 -21.78
CA GLU A 60 -14.79 -23.06 -20.91
C GLU A 60 -13.85 -22.46 -19.84
N ASP A 61 -13.49 -21.18 -19.98
CA ASP A 61 -12.73 -20.48 -18.94
C ASP A 61 -13.65 -20.17 -17.76
N ASN A 62 -13.45 -20.91 -16.67
CA ASN A 62 -14.19 -20.78 -15.42
C ASN A 62 -13.41 -19.99 -14.34
N SER A 63 -12.41 -19.20 -14.77
CA SER A 63 -11.58 -18.41 -13.85
C SER A 63 -12.43 -17.44 -13.03
N ASN A 64 -12.01 -17.13 -11.80
CA ASN A 64 -12.69 -16.14 -10.96
C ASN A 64 -11.74 -15.50 -9.95
N VAL A 65 -12.10 -14.30 -9.48
CA VAL A 65 -11.37 -13.57 -8.43
C VAL A 65 -12.27 -13.29 -7.24
N ARG A 66 -11.71 -13.39 -6.03
CA ARG A 66 -12.39 -13.04 -4.79
C ARG A 66 -11.39 -12.59 -3.73
N ILE A 67 -11.83 -11.73 -2.82
CA ILE A 67 -11.06 -11.38 -1.62
C ILE A 67 -11.40 -12.39 -0.54
N ILE A 68 -10.39 -12.99 0.08
CA ILE A 68 -10.55 -13.99 1.15
C ILE A 68 -9.61 -13.71 2.31
N PRO A 69 -9.86 -14.26 3.52
CA PRO A 69 -8.85 -14.26 4.57
C PRO A 69 -7.55 -14.88 4.08
N ASN A 70 -6.41 -14.25 4.38
CA ASN A 70 -5.10 -14.72 3.97
C ASN A 70 -4.84 -16.15 4.48
N PRO A 71 -4.75 -17.16 3.59
CA PRO A 71 -4.57 -18.55 4.00
C PRO A 71 -3.14 -18.85 4.47
N ASP A 72 -2.17 -18.01 4.09
CA ASP A 72 -0.75 -18.13 4.47
C ASP A 72 -0.26 -16.81 5.03
N LYS A 73 -0.72 -16.49 6.25
CA LYS A 73 -0.30 -15.29 6.97
C LYS A 73 1.07 -15.51 7.60
N SER A 74 2.11 -15.21 6.84
CA SER A 74 3.52 -15.32 7.24
C SER A 74 4.20 -13.94 7.25
N ASP A 75 5.49 -13.89 7.63
CA ASP A 75 6.28 -12.66 7.52
C ASP A 75 6.44 -12.19 6.06
N GLY A 76 6.23 -13.07 5.09
CA GLY A 76 6.25 -12.73 3.66
C GLY A 76 5.03 -11.93 3.20
N ASN A 77 3.87 -12.16 3.81
CA ASN A 77 2.69 -11.31 3.67
C ASN A 77 1.81 -11.41 4.94
N PRO A 78 1.91 -10.42 5.86
CA PRO A 78 1.15 -10.41 7.10
C PRO A 78 -0.27 -9.82 6.96
N SER A 79 -0.76 -9.54 5.74
CA SER A 79 -2.11 -9.02 5.50
C SER A 79 -3.19 -9.97 6.02
N ASN A 80 -4.34 -9.41 6.42
CA ASN A 80 -5.47 -10.20 6.90
C ASN A 80 -6.30 -10.79 5.74
N TYR A 81 -6.32 -10.11 4.60
CA TYR A 81 -7.05 -10.49 3.41
C TYR A 81 -6.10 -10.42 2.21
N VAL A 82 -6.39 -11.24 1.21
CA VAL A 82 -5.65 -11.28 -0.06
C VAL A 82 -6.63 -11.55 -1.19
N VAL A 83 -6.23 -11.26 -2.42
CA VAL A 83 -6.97 -11.71 -3.58
C VAL A 83 -6.64 -13.17 -3.84
N GLN A 84 -7.66 -14.00 -3.99
CA GLN A 84 -7.56 -15.31 -4.59
C GLN A 84 -8.01 -15.24 -6.05
N PHE A 85 -7.14 -15.68 -6.95
CA PHE A 85 -7.46 -15.95 -8.33
C PHE A 85 -7.53 -17.47 -8.54
N HIS A 86 -8.74 -17.94 -8.83
CA HIS A 86 -8.96 -19.28 -9.36
C HIS A 86 -8.66 -19.24 -10.86
N ARG A 87 -7.58 -19.90 -11.24
CA ARG A 87 -7.08 -19.94 -12.61
C ARG A 87 -7.56 -21.23 -13.27
N SER A 88 -8.41 -21.09 -14.28
CA SER A 88 -8.88 -22.22 -15.09
C SER A 88 -7.74 -22.83 -15.93
N GLN A 89 -7.68 -24.15 -16.01
CA GLN A 89 -6.83 -24.86 -16.98
C GLN A 89 -7.20 -24.53 -18.44
N HIS A 90 -8.45 -24.12 -18.68
CA HIS A 90 -8.96 -23.71 -20.00
C HIS A 90 -8.85 -22.21 -20.23
N GLY A 91 -8.23 -21.47 -19.30
CA GLY A 91 -8.12 -20.04 -19.42
C GLY A 91 -7.09 -19.60 -20.45
N PHE A 92 -7.17 -18.32 -20.82
CA PHE A 92 -6.27 -17.74 -21.83
C PHE A 92 -4.97 -17.24 -21.20
N SER A 93 -3.89 -17.15 -21.98
CA SER A 93 -2.55 -16.73 -21.54
C SER A 93 -2.52 -15.42 -20.75
N PHE A 94 -3.43 -14.49 -21.05
CA PHE A 94 -3.57 -13.19 -20.39
C PHE A 94 -4.45 -13.20 -19.12
N GLY A 95 -4.81 -14.37 -18.59
CA GLY A 95 -5.69 -14.50 -17.43
C GLY A 95 -5.21 -13.72 -16.21
N GLY A 96 -6.11 -12.97 -15.59
CA GLY A 96 -5.79 -12.08 -14.46
C GLY A 96 -6.88 -11.04 -14.23
N PHE A 97 -6.52 -9.83 -13.83
CA PHE A 97 -7.46 -8.72 -13.70
C PHE A 97 -6.93 -7.41 -14.28
N TRP A 98 -7.84 -6.51 -14.62
CA TRP A 98 -7.55 -5.10 -14.85
C TRP A 98 -8.42 -4.21 -13.97
N SER A 99 -7.94 -3.00 -13.68
CA SER A 99 -8.74 -1.99 -12.99
C SER A 99 -8.37 -0.59 -13.43
N THR A 100 -9.37 0.28 -13.49
CA THR A 100 -9.17 1.72 -13.42
C THR A 100 -8.81 2.09 -11.99
N LEU A 101 -7.80 2.94 -11.83
CA LEU A 101 -7.39 3.48 -10.53
C LEU A 101 -8.28 4.69 -10.18
N PRO A 102 -8.65 4.88 -8.90
CA PRO A 102 -9.40 6.06 -8.46
C PRO A 102 -8.59 7.35 -8.68
N GLU A 103 -7.27 7.28 -8.52
CA GLU A 103 -6.32 8.32 -8.90
C GLU A 103 -5.27 7.71 -9.84
N PRO A 104 -5.00 8.32 -11.01
CA PRO A 104 -3.96 7.85 -11.91
C PRO A 104 -2.59 7.82 -11.23
N VAL A 105 -1.76 6.84 -11.58
CA VAL A 105 -0.39 6.78 -11.10
C VAL A 105 0.54 7.60 -11.99
N ASN A 106 1.32 8.49 -11.39
CA ASN A 106 2.34 9.23 -12.12
C ASN A 106 3.62 8.40 -12.26
N MET A 107 3.96 8.07 -13.50
CA MET A 107 5.11 7.24 -13.86
C MET A 107 6.38 8.07 -14.13
N ASP A 108 6.38 9.39 -13.97
CA ASP A 108 7.64 10.17 -13.95
C ASP A 108 8.38 9.98 -12.63
N GLU A 109 7.63 9.78 -11.55
CA GLU A 109 8.14 9.60 -10.19
C GLU A 109 8.28 8.12 -9.81
N ASN A 110 7.34 7.27 -10.23
CA ASN A 110 7.25 5.87 -9.80
C ASN A 110 7.49 4.91 -10.96
N LYS A 111 8.76 4.56 -11.22
CA LYS A 111 9.14 3.68 -12.34
C LYS A 111 8.99 2.19 -12.07
N TYR A 112 8.73 1.79 -10.83
CA TYR A 112 8.65 0.40 -10.42
C TYR A 112 7.26 0.06 -9.89
N VAL A 113 6.83 -1.18 -10.17
CA VAL A 113 5.65 -1.79 -9.57
C VAL A 113 6.08 -3.04 -8.83
N LEU A 114 5.60 -3.22 -7.60
CA LEU A 114 5.86 -4.39 -6.78
C LEU A 114 4.53 -5.04 -6.42
N VAL A 115 4.47 -6.36 -6.49
CA VAL A 115 3.27 -7.15 -6.14
C VAL A 115 3.70 -8.35 -5.32
N ASP A 116 3.07 -8.60 -4.17
CA ASP A 116 3.30 -9.84 -3.44
C ASP A 116 2.47 -10.95 -4.07
N VAL A 117 3.11 -12.07 -4.41
CA VAL A 117 2.49 -13.20 -5.11
C VAL A 117 2.80 -14.49 -4.39
N TRP A 118 1.80 -15.35 -4.29
CA TRP A 118 1.90 -16.73 -3.82
C TRP A 118 1.24 -17.62 -4.87
N LYS A 119 1.95 -18.62 -5.40
CA LYS A 119 1.39 -19.52 -6.44
C LYS A 119 2.08 -20.89 -6.47
N PRO A 120 1.42 -21.96 -6.97
CA PRO A 120 1.91 -23.33 -6.88
C PRO A 120 2.93 -23.74 -7.95
N ARG A 121 3.26 -22.84 -8.91
CA ARG A 121 4.22 -23.11 -9.99
C ARG A 121 5.03 -21.87 -10.36
N ILE A 122 6.18 -22.06 -11.00
CA ILE A 122 6.93 -20.96 -11.62
C ILE A 122 6.41 -20.75 -13.04
N SER A 123 6.09 -19.50 -13.37
CA SER A 123 5.70 -19.06 -14.71
C SER A 123 5.95 -17.56 -14.86
N PRO A 124 6.10 -17.04 -16.09
CA PRO A 124 6.18 -15.61 -16.32
C PRO A 124 5.00 -14.85 -15.70
N ILE A 125 5.28 -13.65 -15.23
CA ILE A 125 4.31 -12.75 -14.61
C ILE A 125 4.41 -11.44 -15.36
N LYS A 126 3.27 -10.86 -15.73
CA LYS A 126 3.22 -9.58 -16.44
C LYS A 126 2.39 -8.55 -15.70
N PHE A 127 2.78 -7.30 -15.86
CA PHE A 127 2.03 -6.14 -15.39
C PHE A 127 1.86 -5.13 -16.53
N LYS A 128 0.72 -4.45 -16.54
CA LYS A 128 0.41 -3.38 -17.49
C LYS A 128 0.11 -2.07 -16.79
N VAL A 129 0.58 -0.98 -17.40
CA VAL A 129 0.03 0.38 -17.20
C VAL A 129 -0.53 0.87 -18.52
N GLU A 130 -1.75 1.41 -18.51
CA GLU A 130 -2.50 1.72 -19.73
C GLU A 130 -3.10 3.11 -19.72
N ALA A 131 -3.46 3.59 -20.92
CA ALA A 131 -4.15 4.86 -21.15
C ALA A 131 -3.41 6.11 -20.63
N GLY A 132 -2.09 6.02 -20.46
CA GLY A 132 -1.22 7.17 -20.22
C GLY A 132 -0.69 7.78 -21.52
N PRO A 133 0.11 8.86 -21.45
CA PRO A 133 0.58 9.59 -22.63
C PRO A 133 1.52 8.77 -23.52
N GLY A 134 2.18 7.74 -22.98
CA GLY A 134 2.97 6.77 -23.75
C GLY A 134 2.18 5.58 -24.31
N GLY A 135 0.86 5.51 -24.09
CA GLY A 135 0.00 4.41 -24.52
C GLY A 135 -0.09 3.28 -23.49
N THR A 136 0.07 2.04 -23.95
CA THR A 136 0.06 0.84 -23.10
C THR A 136 1.46 0.26 -23.01
N PHE A 137 1.91 0.00 -21.79
CA PHE A 137 3.11 -0.77 -21.53
C PHE A 137 2.71 -2.10 -20.88
N GLU A 138 3.21 -3.21 -21.41
CA GLU A 138 3.05 -4.56 -20.86
C GLU A 138 4.44 -5.15 -20.70
N LEU A 139 4.86 -5.40 -19.46
CA LEU A 139 6.22 -5.83 -19.14
C LEU A 139 6.20 -7.05 -18.22
N GLU A 140 7.19 -7.92 -18.42
CA GLU A 140 7.48 -9.03 -17.50
C GLU A 140 8.22 -8.52 -16.26
N SER A 141 8.27 -9.36 -15.22
CA SER A 141 9.08 -9.07 -14.03
C SER A 141 10.56 -8.94 -14.39
N ILE A 142 11.27 -8.04 -13.68
CA ILE A 142 12.70 -7.79 -13.95
C ILE A 142 13.57 -9.03 -13.69
N GLU A 143 13.18 -9.80 -12.68
CA GLU A 143 13.76 -11.08 -12.32
C GLU A 143 12.66 -12.15 -12.37
N PRO A 144 12.98 -13.39 -12.81
CA PRO A 144 12.04 -14.49 -12.74
C PRO A 144 11.64 -14.81 -11.30
N GLN A 145 10.40 -15.26 -11.10
CA GLN A 145 9.95 -15.85 -9.83
C GLN A 145 10.85 -17.00 -9.40
N THR A 146 11.12 -17.10 -8.09
CA THR A 146 12.02 -18.11 -7.52
C THR A 146 11.34 -19.07 -6.55
N LYS A 147 10.15 -18.75 -6.04
CA LYS A 147 9.44 -19.54 -5.04
C LYS A 147 8.15 -20.15 -5.55
N VAL A 148 7.70 -21.22 -4.93
CA VAL A 148 6.36 -21.79 -5.09
C VAL A 148 5.75 -22.02 -3.72
N GLU A 149 4.43 -21.92 -3.61
CA GLU A 149 3.69 -22.11 -2.36
C GLU A 149 4.22 -21.26 -1.18
N GLU A 150 4.85 -20.13 -1.50
CA GLU A 150 5.37 -19.15 -0.55
C GLU A 150 5.21 -17.75 -1.14
N TRP A 151 5.09 -16.74 -0.27
CA TRP A 151 5.05 -15.35 -0.70
C TRP A 151 6.40 -14.87 -1.26
N GLU A 152 6.34 -14.24 -2.42
CA GLU A 152 7.44 -13.58 -3.11
C GLU A 152 6.99 -12.22 -3.64
N THR A 153 7.80 -11.19 -3.41
CA THR A 153 7.56 -9.88 -4.03
C THR A 153 8.15 -9.87 -5.44
N ILE A 154 7.27 -9.69 -6.42
CA ILE A 154 7.59 -9.61 -7.84
C ILE A 154 7.72 -8.14 -8.23
N VAL A 155 8.77 -7.81 -8.99
CA VAL A 155 9.11 -6.43 -9.34
C VAL A 155 9.06 -6.24 -10.84
N PHE A 156 8.44 -5.14 -11.28
CA PHE A 156 8.35 -4.69 -12.66
C PHE A 156 8.99 -3.31 -12.78
N HIS A 157 9.59 -3.01 -13.94
CA HIS A 157 10.25 -1.73 -14.21
C HIS A 157 9.78 -1.14 -15.53
N PHE A 158 9.27 0.09 -15.50
CA PHE A 158 8.68 0.80 -16.64
C PHE A 158 9.52 2.03 -17.02
N PRO A 159 10.70 1.86 -17.63
CA PRO A 159 11.62 2.98 -17.90
C PRO A 159 11.03 4.03 -18.85
N GLU A 160 10.24 3.58 -19.84
CA GLU A 160 9.70 4.41 -20.91
C GLU A 160 8.30 5.02 -20.60
N ALA A 161 7.63 4.54 -19.55
CA ALA A 161 6.35 5.10 -19.12
C ALA A 161 6.57 6.46 -18.45
N HIS A 162 5.82 7.49 -18.83
CA HIS A 162 5.92 8.85 -18.31
C HIS A 162 4.52 9.46 -18.15
N GLY A 163 4.37 10.45 -17.29
CA GLY A 163 3.07 11.03 -16.94
C GLY A 163 2.09 10.05 -16.28
N ASP A 164 0.80 10.40 -16.30
CA ASP A 164 -0.23 9.72 -15.51
C ASP A 164 -0.87 8.53 -16.26
N TYR A 165 -1.01 7.39 -15.58
CA TYR A 165 -1.68 6.17 -16.07
C TYR A 165 -2.89 5.83 -15.21
N PRO A 166 -4.12 5.88 -15.75
CA PRO A 166 -5.34 5.62 -14.98
C PRO A 166 -5.71 4.14 -14.87
N THR A 167 -4.99 3.22 -15.50
CA THR A 167 -5.39 1.80 -15.56
C THR A 167 -4.20 0.87 -15.41
N ILE A 168 -4.41 -0.18 -14.61
CA ILE A 168 -3.46 -1.27 -14.41
C ILE A 168 -4.07 -2.59 -14.86
N ALA A 169 -3.21 -3.54 -15.24
CA ALA A 169 -3.60 -4.94 -15.35
C ALA A 169 -2.49 -5.85 -14.82
N PHE A 170 -2.87 -6.96 -14.22
CA PHE A 170 -1.94 -7.93 -13.65
C PHE A 170 -2.27 -9.33 -14.16
N MET A 171 -1.25 -10.00 -14.68
CA MET A 171 -1.30 -11.37 -15.21
C MET A 171 -0.37 -12.23 -14.34
N PRO A 172 -0.88 -12.86 -13.27
CA PRO A 172 -0.08 -13.60 -12.30
C PRO A 172 0.55 -14.89 -12.83
N ASP A 173 0.08 -15.38 -13.98
CA ASP A 173 0.48 -16.64 -14.61
C ASP A 173 0.32 -16.51 -16.13
N PHE A 174 1.36 -15.97 -16.78
CA PHE A 174 1.39 -15.74 -18.22
C PHE A 174 2.22 -16.80 -18.93
N GLU A 175 1.58 -17.56 -19.83
CA GLU A 175 2.23 -18.54 -20.71
C GLU A 175 1.39 -18.66 -21.99
N ASP A 176 2.02 -18.64 -23.16
CA ASP A 176 1.33 -18.69 -24.45
C ASP A 176 1.93 -19.78 -25.37
N PRO A 177 1.22 -20.90 -25.61
CA PRO A 177 -0.09 -21.25 -25.04
C PRO A 177 -0.01 -21.54 -23.53
N LEU A 178 -1.12 -21.39 -22.81
CA LEU A 178 -1.19 -21.79 -21.40
C LEU A 178 -1.15 -23.32 -21.29
N GLU A 179 -0.24 -23.85 -20.48
CA GLU A 179 -0.15 -25.29 -20.20
C GLU A 179 -0.43 -25.60 -18.73
N LEU A 180 -1.68 -26.00 -18.44
CA LEU A 180 -2.14 -26.47 -17.12
C LEU A 180 -2.86 -27.82 -17.26
N ASP A 181 -2.51 -28.77 -16.39
CA ASP A 181 -3.18 -30.08 -16.31
C ASP A 181 -4.44 -30.06 -15.41
N GLU A 182 -4.57 -29.02 -14.57
CA GLU A 182 -5.70 -28.77 -13.67
C GLU A 182 -5.83 -27.29 -13.31
N ASP A 183 -6.98 -26.88 -12.77
CA ASP A 183 -7.19 -25.54 -12.24
C ASP A 183 -6.24 -25.28 -11.06
N ILE A 184 -5.68 -24.07 -10.98
CA ILE A 184 -4.76 -23.69 -9.89
C ILE A 184 -5.27 -22.48 -9.11
N ILE A 185 -4.77 -22.34 -7.88
CA ILE A 185 -5.07 -21.19 -7.02
C ILE A 185 -3.83 -20.32 -6.90
N ILE A 186 -4.00 -19.03 -7.20
CA ILE A 186 -2.96 -18.01 -7.04
C ILE A 186 -3.47 -16.97 -6.05
N TYR A 187 -2.60 -16.52 -5.15
CA TYR A 187 -2.86 -15.34 -4.33
C TYR A 187 -1.95 -14.20 -4.71
N PHE A 188 -2.47 -12.99 -4.61
CA PHE A 188 -1.66 -11.79 -4.70
C PHE A 188 -2.22 -10.70 -3.80
N ASP A 189 -1.33 -9.79 -3.42
CA ASP A 189 -1.63 -8.69 -2.52
C ASP A 189 -0.64 -7.53 -2.70
N ASN A 190 -0.91 -6.41 -2.06
CA ASN A 190 -0.01 -5.27 -1.89
C ASN A 190 0.60 -4.77 -3.20
N ILE A 191 -0.22 -4.27 -4.13
CA ILE A 191 0.30 -3.59 -5.32
C ILE A 191 0.87 -2.24 -4.90
N ARG A 192 2.17 -2.05 -5.13
CA ARG A 192 2.94 -0.88 -4.71
C ARG A 192 3.61 -0.24 -5.91
N PHE A 193 3.60 1.08 -5.94
CA PHE A 193 4.38 1.87 -6.90
C PHE A 193 5.55 2.52 -6.17
N SER A 194 6.72 2.53 -6.81
CA SER A 194 7.99 2.93 -6.19
C SER A 194 8.93 3.61 -7.19
N SER A 195 9.77 4.51 -6.70
CA SER A 195 10.87 5.07 -7.48
C SER A 195 12.11 4.15 -7.55
N GLU A 196 12.15 3.11 -6.71
CA GLU A 196 13.28 2.17 -6.58
C GLU A 196 12.83 0.69 -6.71
N PRO A 197 13.71 -0.21 -7.17
CA PRO A 197 13.37 -1.63 -7.41
C PRO A 197 13.23 -2.46 -6.13
N THR A 198 13.62 -1.94 -4.97
CA THR A 198 13.68 -2.70 -3.73
C THR A 198 12.42 -2.55 -2.90
N SER A 199 11.76 -3.69 -2.61
CA SER A 199 10.93 -3.80 -1.42
C SER A 199 11.86 -3.72 -0.22
N SER A 200 11.73 -2.71 0.63
CA SER A 200 12.05 -2.98 2.04
C SER A 200 11.18 -4.18 2.43
N LYS A 201 11.79 -5.22 3.00
CA LYS A 201 11.04 -6.34 3.62
C LYS A 201 10.33 -5.90 4.90
N GLU A 202 10.54 -4.66 5.31
CA GLU A 202 9.64 -4.00 6.23
C GLU A 202 8.35 -3.75 5.46
N PRO A 203 7.17 -4.17 5.98
CA PRO A 203 5.91 -3.68 5.44
C PRO A 203 6.03 -2.18 5.28
N VAL A 204 6.01 -1.71 4.04
CA VAL A 204 5.72 -0.31 3.76
C VAL A 204 4.27 -0.17 4.17
N PHE A 205 4.04 0.06 5.47
CA PHE A 205 2.80 0.67 5.87
C PHE A 205 2.76 1.97 5.09
N ASN A 206 1.71 2.16 4.31
CA ASN A 206 1.31 3.50 3.93
C ASN A 206 1.51 4.35 5.19
N THR A 207 2.33 5.40 5.14
CA THR A 207 2.41 6.37 6.24
C THR A 207 1.08 7.12 6.43
N ASN A 208 0.06 6.73 5.65
CA ASN A 208 -1.35 7.07 5.74
C ASN A 208 -2.25 5.92 6.27
N GLU A 209 -1.74 4.77 6.69
CA GLU A 209 -2.55 3.69 7.28
C GLU A 209 -2.58 3.81 8.81
N ILE A 210 -3.67 4.38 9.32
CA ILE A 210 -3.92 4.46 10.75
C ILE A 210 -4.42 3.09 11.27
N ARG A 211 -3.81 2.56 12.33
CA ARG A 211 -4.28 1.32 12.96
C ARG A 211 -5.22 1.65 14.10
N VAL A 212 -6.45 1.14 14.04
CA VAL A 212 -7.48 1.35 15.07
C VAL A 212 -7.81 0.01 15.71
N PHE A 213 -7.52 -0.17 17.00
CA PHE A 213 -7.70 -1.45 17.69
C PHE A 213 -7.99 -1.32 19.20
N PRO A 214 -8.79 -2.23 19.79
CA PRO A 214 -9.55 -3.26 19.09
C PRO A 214 -10.67 -2.65 18.24
N ASN A 215 -11.03 -3.32 17.16
CA ASN A 215 -12.23 -3.01 16.39
C ASN A 215 -12.87 -4.36 16.05
N PRO A 216 -14.04 -4.71 16.64
CA PRO A 216 -14.92 -3.87 17.47
C PRO A 216 -14.38 -3.53 18.87
N ALA A 217 -14.80 -2.41 19.48
CA ALA A 217 -14.41 -1.95 20.82
C ALA A 217 -15.61 -1.75 21.77
N ASN A 218 -15.42 -1.99 23.06
CA ASN A 218 -16.48 -1.83 24.08
C ASN A 218 -16.08 -0.97 25.31
N GLN A 219 -14.78 -0.71 25.50
CA GLN A 219 -14.28 0.12 26.61
C GLN A 219 -13.32 1.19 26.12
N VAL A 220 -12.28 0.76 25.41
CA VAL A 220 -11.26 1.65 24.86
C VAL A 220 -10.94 1.25 23.43
N VAL A 221 -10.50 2.22 22.66
CA VAL A 221 -9.89 2.02 21.35
C VAL A 221 -8.57 2.77 21.29
N ASN A 222 -7.55 2.14 20.74
CA ASN A 222 -6.23 2.70 20.51
C ASN A 222 -6.07 3.00 19.03
N VAL A 223 -5.45 4.14 18.73
CA VAL A 223 -5.11 4.57 17.38
C VAL A 223 -3.60 4.72 17.31
N ALA A 224 -2.94 3.91 16.49
CA ALA A 224 -1.55 4.12 16.14
C ALA A 224 -1.49 5.15 15.00
N ALA A 225 -0.81 6.26 15.26
CA ALA A 225 -0.63 7.37 14.32
C ALA A 225 0.74 8.02 14.58
N GLU A 226 1.32 8.65 13.56
CA GLU A 226 2.58 9.38 13.69
C GLU A 226 2.49 10.49 14.75
N ALA A 227 3.55 10.67 15.54
CA ALA A 227 3.62 11.71 16.55
C ALA A 227 3.37 13.10 15.95
N GLY A 228 2.53 13.90 16.59
CA GLY A 228 2.09 15.21 16.08
C GLY A 228 0.82 15.17 15.23
N SER A 229 0.36 14.00 14.79
CA SER A 229 -0.89 13.86 14.04
C SER A 229 -2.11 14.24 14.89
N LEU A 230 -3.08 14.93 14.31
CA LEU A 230 -4.37 15.18 14.96
C LEU A 230 -5.30 13.99 14.74
N VAL A 231 -5.66 13.30 15.81
CA VAL A 231 -6.55 12.13 15.81
C VAL A 231 -7.91 12.54 16.38
N GLY A 232 -8.99 12.33 15.64
CA GLY A 232 -10.35 12.61 16.08
C GLY A 232 -11.27 11.40 15.96
N LEU A 233 -12.11 11.21 16.97
CA LEU A 233 -13.23 10.28 16.98
C LEU A 233 -14.51 11.04 16.64
N TYR A 234 -15.25 10.56 15.65
CA TYR A 234 -16.46 11.18 15.12
C TYR A 234 -17.61 10.18 15.13
N SER A 235 -18.83 10.68 15.33
CA SER A 235 -20.05 9.95 15.00
C SER A 235 -20.12 9.67 13.48
N ILE A 236 -20.94 8.70 13.06
CA ILE A 236 -21.12 8.40 11.64
C ILE A 236 -21.70 9.58 10.83
N THR A 237 -22.42 10.50 11.48
CA THR A 237 -22.94 11.73 10.86
C THR A 237 -21.89 12.84 10.78
N GLY A 238 -20.66 12.60 11.21
CA GLY A 238 -19.53 13.53 11.11
C GLY A 238 -19.39 14.52 12.26
N SER A 239 -20.22 14.41 13.31
CA SER A 239 -20.06 15.24 14.52
C SER A 239 -18.88 14.75 15.34
N LEU A 240 -17.99 15.66 15.76
CA LEU A 240 -16.83 15.37 16.60
C LEU A 240 -17.26 14.90 18.00
N VAL A 241 -16.69 13.78 18.45
CA VAL A 241 -16.88 13.24 19.80
C VAL A 241 -15.72 13.64 20.69
N GLU A 242 -14.48 13.36 20.27
CA GLU A 242 -13.25 13.68 21.00
C GLU A 242 -12.07 13.78 20.02
N GLN A 243 -11.05 14.59 20.34
CA GLN A 243 -9.81 14.67 19.56
C GLN A 243 -8.57 14.78 20.45
N LYS A 244 -7.43 14.27 19.96
CA LYS A 244 -6.12 14.24 20.64
C LYS A 244 -4.99 14.42 19.62
N ILE A 245 -3.83 14.86 20.09
CA ILE A 245 -2.59 14.86 19.31
C ILE A 245 -1.83 13.58 19.64
N ALA A 246 -1.36 12.87 18.62
CA ALA A 246 -0.56 11.66 18.79
C ALA A 246 0.83 11.96 19.39
N GLY A 247 1.26 11.15 20.36
CA GLY A 247 2.59 11.20 20.97
C GLY A 247 3.49 10.10 20.42
N GLN A 248 4.49 9.69 21.20
CA GLN A 248 5.31 8.51 20.87
C GLN A 248 4.60 7.17 21.15
N GLU A 249 3.48 7.21 21.87
CA GLU A 249 2.62 6.06 22.17
C GLU A 249 1.28 6.18 21.42
N ASN A 250 0.50 5.08 21.41
CA ASN A 250 -0.82 5.05 20.80
C ASN A 250 -1.78 6.07 21.45
N VAL A 251 -2.69 6.62 20.64
CA VAL A 251 -3.77 7.50 21.14
C VAL A 251 -4.94 6.64 21.60
N THR A 252 -5.26 6.68 22.89
CA THR A 252 -6.40 5.94 23.44
C THR A 252 -7.64 6.83 23.58
N PHE A 253 -8.78 6.36 23.09
CA PHE A 253 -10.11 6.93 23.37
C PHE A 253 -10.90 5.99 24.29
N ASN A 254 -11.64 6.55 25.24
CA ASN A 254 -12.60 5.81 26.04
C ASN A 254 -13.95 5.80 25.30
N VAL A 255 -14.43 4.62 24.93
CA VAL A 255 -15.69 4.43 24.20
C VAL A 255 -16.79 3.77 25.05
N SER A 256 -16.51 3.43 26.31
CA SER A 256 -17.47 2.74 27.19
C SER A 256 -18.79 3.50 27.43
N GLY A 257 -18.76 4.83 27.31
CA GLY A 257 -19.94 5.68 27.48
C GLY A 257 -20.68 6.00 26.18
N LEU A 258 -20.20 5.52 25.03
CA LEU A 258 -20.81 5.78 23.73
C LEU A 258 -21.95 4.80 23.46
N SER A 259 -22.94 5.24 22.68
CA SER A 259 -24.00 4.34 22.22
C SER A 259 -23.42 3.29 21.27
N GLN A 260 -23.97 2.08 21.30
CA GLN A 260 -23.58 1.03 20.36
C GLN A 260 -23.86 1.48 18.92
N GLY A 261 -22.90 1.30 18.03
CA GLY A 261 -23.01 1.76 16.65
C GLY A 261 -21.67 1.99 15.95
N VAL A 262 -21.74 2.54 14.74
CA VAL A 262 -20.56 2.83 13.92
C VAL A 262 -20.09 4.26 14.15
N TYR A 263 -18.78 4.40 14.31
CA TYR A 263 -18.05 5.65 14.46
C TYR A 263 -16.94 5.74 13.40
N LEU A 264 -16.34 6.92 13.25
CA LEU A 264 -15.19 7.16 12.38
C LEU A 264 -14.02 7.69 13.21
N ILE A 265 -12.85 7.09 13.04
CA ILE A 265 -11.58 7.71 13.43
C ILE A 265 -11.07 8.46 12.21
N ARG A 266 -10.73 9.73 12.37
CA ARG A 266 -9.99 10.51 11.37
C ARG A 266 -8.64 10.94 11.92
N VAL A 267 -7.61 10.87 11.10
CA VAL A 267 -6.26 11.32 11.45
C VAL A 267 -5.75 12.23 10.37
N LEU A 268 -5.19 13.37 10.74
CA LEU A 268 -4.46 14.25 9.83
C LEU A 268 -2.96 13.91 9.93
N GLN A 269 -2.45 13.13 8.98
CA GLN A 269 -1.04 12.74 8.87
C GLN A 269 -0.41 13.50 7.72
N ASN A 270 0.67 14.25 7.98
CA ASN A 270 1.38 15.01 6.96
C ASN A 270 0.47 15.93 6.09
N GLY A 271 -0.62 16.44 6.70
CA GLY A 271 -1.60 17.30 6.02
C GLY A 271 -2.71 16.55 5.26
N VAL A 272 -2.65 15.22 5.17
CA VAL A 272 -3.63 14.37 4.48
C VAL A 272 -4.59 13.74 5.50
N PRO A 273 -5.93 13.87 5.31
CA PRO A 273 -6.90 13.25 6.20
C PRO A 273 -7.15 11.79 5.84
N VAL A 274 -6.86 10.89 6.79
CA VAL A 274 -7.12 9.45 6.73
C VAL A 274 -8.34 9.12 7.60
N SER A 275 -9.22 8.20 7.17
CA SER A 275 -10.38 7.76 7.95
C SER A 275 -10.47 6.24 8.08
N LYS A 276 -10.78 5.71 9.27
CA LYS A 276 -11.14 4.29 9.50
C LYS A 276 -12.46 4.19 10.25
N LYS A 277 -13.29 3.20 9.90
CA LYS A 277 -14.53 2.88 10.63
C LYS A 277 -14.20 2.16 11.94
N LEU A 278 -14.93 2.49 12.99
CA LEU A 278 -14.86 1.85 14.31
C LEU A 278 -16.25 1.35 14.70
N LEU A 279 -16.38 0.08 15.06
CA LEU A 279 -17.61 -0.47 15.63
C LEU A 279 -17.52 -0.43 17.16
N VAL A 280 -18.47 0.25 17.81
CA VAL A 280 -18.64 0.26 19.27
C VAL A 280 -19.83 -0.62 19.65
N TYR A 281 -19.66 -1.50 20.64
CA TYR A 281 -20.67 -2.45 21.09
C TYR A 281 -20.66 -2.64 22.62
#